data_AF-A0A0Q6Q7R7-F1
#
_entry.id   AF-A0A0Q6Q7R7-F1
#
_cell.length_a   1.000
_cell.length_b   1.000
_cell.length_c   1.000
_cell.angle_alpha   90.00
_cell.angle_beta   90.00
_cell.angle_gamma   90.00
#
_symmetry.space_group_name_H-M   'P 1'
#
loop_
_entity.id
_entity.type
_entity.pdbx_description
1 polymer ?
#
loop_
_entity_poly.entity_id
_entity_poly.type
_entity_poly.pdbx_seq_one_letter_code
_entity_poly.pdbx_strand_id
1 'polypeptide(L)'
;MRVLFMCTANSCRSILSEAMFNHLAPQGFQAISAGSFPKGQVLPRSLTTLQEAGIAIDGLSSKGNDAFEVNPPDIVITVCDKAAGEACPVYFGPALKAHWGLEDPSEVKGDETVVAAAFHSTLARIETRCRAFLALPFAQLDRDALKRELDRISTL
;
A
#
# COMPACT_ATOMS: atom_id res chain seq x y z
N MET A 1 13.08 -3.82 8.52
CA MET A 1 12.38 -2.62 8.06
C MET A 1 10.89 -2.90 7.92
N ARG A 2 10.07 -2.07 8.55
CA ARG A 2 8.61 -2.16 8.57
C ARG A 2 8.00 -1.00 7.80
N VAL A 3 7.17 -1.31 6.80
CA VAL A 3 6.50 -0.35 5.93
C VAL A 3 5.00 -0.35 6.24
N LEU A 4 4.42 0.82 6.45
CA LEU A 4 2.99 0.98 6.66
C LEU A 4 2.34 1.59 5.42
N PHE A 5 1.41 0.87 4.80
CA PHE A 5 0.54 1.41 3.75
C PHE A 5 -0.76 1.95 4.36
N MET A 6 -1.03 3.24 4.15
CA MET A 6 -2.24 3.89 4.69
C MET A 6 -3.17 4.37 3.59
N CYS A 7 -4.46 4.08 3.75
CA CYS A 7 -5.54 4.74 3.01
C CYS A 7 -6.65 5.13 3.99
N THR A 8 -7.81 5.56 3.48
CA THR A 8 -8.93 5.93 4.35
C THR A 8 -9.59 4.70 4.98
N ALA A 9 -10.01 3.75 4.15
CA ALA A 9 -10.90 2.65 4.55
C ALA A 9 -10.19 1.34 4.93
N ASN A 10 -8.91 1.19 4.59
CA ASN A 10 -8.15 -0.06 4.70
C ASN A 10 -8.87 -1.31 4.19
N SER A 11 -9.48 -1.18 3.00
CA SER A 11 -10.32 -2.22 2.43
C SER A 11 -9.87 -2.64 1.02
N CYS A 12 -9.13 -1.77 0.30
CA CYS A 12 -8.70 -2.00 -1.08
C CYS A 12 -7.21 -1.71 -1.28
N ARG A 13 -6.86 -0.48 -1.73
CA ARG A 13 -5.49 -0.10 -2.15
C ARG A 13 -4.39 -0.44 -1.14
N SER A 14 -4.59 -0.13 0.15
CA SER A 14 -3.58 -0.43 1.17
C SER A 14 -3.46 -1.93 1.49
N ILE A 15 -4.55 -2.70 1.33
CA ILE A 15 -4.51 -4.18 1.46
C ILE A 15 -3.77 -4.80 0.29
N LEU A 16 -4.07 -4.36 -0.95
CA LEU A 16 -3.34 -4.79 -2.15
C LEU A 16 -1.84 -4.48 -2.01
N SER A 17 -1.51 -3.32 -1.45
CA SER A 17 -0.12 -2.90 -1.22
C SER A 17 0.59 -3.73 -0.16
N GLU A 18 -0.05 -4.01 0.99
CA GLU A 18 0.50 -4.87 2.03
C GLU A 18 0.80 -6.28 1.50
N ALA A 19 -0.18 -6.89 0.82
CA ALA A 19 -0.06 -8.25 0.33
C ALA A 19 1.00 -8.38 -0.77
N MET A 20 0.98 -7.49 -1.77
CA MET A 20 1.98 -7.49 -2.85
C MET A 20 3.39 -7.24 -2.32
N PHE A 21 3.56 -6.29 -1.40
CA PHE A 21 4.87 -6.03 -0.81
C PHE A 21 5.39 -7.27 -0.07
N ASN A 22 4.56 -7.88 0.79
CA ASN A 22 4.97 -9.06 1.55
C ASN A 22 5.23 -10.28 0.68
N HIS A 23 4.53 -10.43 -0.45
CA HIS A 23 4.80 -11.48 -1.44
C HIS A 23 6.20 -11.36 -2.06
N LEU A 24 6.68 -10.14 -2.27
CA LEU A 24 7.98 -9.86 -2.87
C LEU A 24 9.12 -9.68 -1.87
N ALA A 25 8.78 -9.43 -0.60
CA ALA A 25 9.72 -8.98 0.42
C ALA A 25 10.77 -10.06 0.75
N PRO A 26 12.07 -9.71 0.74
CA PRO A 26 13.10 -10.59 1.30
C PRO A 26 13.04 -10.57 2.83
N GLN A 27 13.79 -11.47 3.47
CA GLN A 27 13.90 -11.50 4.92
C GLN A 27 14.31 -10.13 5.50
N GLY A 28 13.67 -9.75 6.61
CA GLY A 28 13.92 -8.48 7.28
C GLY A 28 13.06 -7.33 6.79
N PHE A 29 12.24 -7.53 5.76
CA PHE A 29 11.24 -6.57 5.30
C PHE A 29 9.84 -7.07 5.63
N GLN A 30 8.96 -6.16 6.05
CA GLN A 30 7.57 -6.49 6.32
C GLN A 30 6.71 -5.26 6.04
N ALA A 31 5.59 -5.46 5.34
CA ALA A 31 4.53 -4.48 5.23
C ALA A 31 3.37 -4.80 6.17
N ILE A 32 2.72 -3.74 6.63
CA ILE A 32 1.41 -3.73 7.26
C ILE A 32 0.54 -2.65 6.60
N SER A 33 -0.77 -2.71 6.78
CA SER A 33 -1.67 -1.63 6.36
C SER A 33 -2.62 -1.19 7.47
N ALA A 34 -3.14 0.02 7.32
CA ALA A 34 -4.15 0.59 8.20
C ALA A 34 -5.00 1.67 7.51
N GLY A 35 -6.10 2.02 8.18
CA GLY A 35 -7.06 3.04 7.75
C GLY A 35 -7.21 4.14 8.78
N SER A 36 -7.41 5.39 8.33
CA SER A 36 -7.88 6.46 9.25
C SER A 36 -9.33 6.26 9.68
N PHE A 37 -10.15 5.66 8.83
CA PHE A 37 -11.54 5.26 9.07
C PHE A 37 -11.76 3.84 8.53
N PRO A 38 -11.19 2.82 9.18
CA PRO A 38 -11.22 1.45 8.68
C PRO A 38 -12.67 0.95 8.56
N LYS A 39 -13.01 0.29 7.44
CA LYS A 39 -14.36 -0.26 7.20
C LYS A 39 -14.68 -1.49 8.08
N GLY A 40 -13.68 -2.06 8.75
CA GLY A 40 -13.78 -3.29 9.53
C GLY A 40 -13.80 -4.58 8.69
N GLN A 41 -13.88 -4.44 7.36
CA GLN A 41 -13.81 -5.57 6.42
C GLN A 41 -12.98 -5.24 5.18
N VAL A 42 -12.22 -6.23 4.71
CA VAL A 42 -11.52 -6.15 3.43
C VAL A 42 -12.54 -6.31 2.31
N LEU A 43 -12.41 -5.50 1.25
CA LEU A 43 -13.27 -5.60 0.07
C LEU A 43 -13.02 -6.97 -0.59
N PRO A 44 -14.07 -7.80 -0.80
CA PRO A 44 -13.89 -9.15 -1.35
C PRO A 44 -13.14 -9.17 -2.67
N ARG A 45 -13.40 -8.20 -3.55
CA ARG A 45 -12.71 -8.08 -4.85
C ARG A 45 -11.20 -7.90 -4.70
N SER A 46 -10.72 -7.21 -3.67
CA SER A 46 -9.29 -7.08 -3.38
C SER A 46 -8.67 -8.45 -3.09
N LEU A 47 -9.36 -9.29 -2.30
CA LEU A 47 -8.91 -10.64 -1.96
C LEU A 47 -8.88 -11.53 -3.20
N THR A 48 -9.96 -11.50 -4.00
CA THR A 48 -10.03 -12.26 -5.26
C THR A 48 -8.88 -11.88 -6.21
N THR A 49 -8.62 -10.58 -6.37
CA THR A 49 -7.53 -10.08 -7.23
C THR A 49 -6.16 -10.59 -6.77
N LEU A 50 -5.92 -10.63 -5.44
CA LEU A 50 -4.68 -11.17 -4.89
C LEU A 50 -4.55 -12.68 -5.12
N GLN A 51 -5.63 -13.42 -4.90
CA GLN A 51 -5.65 -14.88 -5.11
C GLN A 51 -5.43 -15.24 -6.59
N GLU A 52 -6.04 -14.51 -7.52
CA GLU A 52 -5.84 -14.66 -8.96
C GLU A 52 -4.37 -14.43 -9.37
N ALA A 53 -3.67 -13.52 -8.67
CA ALA A 53 -2.25 -13.26 -8.85
C ALA A 53 -1.33 -14.25 -8.09
N GLY A 54 -1.88 -15.25 -7.39
CA GLY A 54 -1.11 -16.21 -6.60
C GLY A 54 -0.53 -15.65 -5.30
N ILE A 55 -1.11 -14.56 -4.78
CA ILE A 55 -0.65 -13.88 -3.56
C ILE A 55 -1.49 -14.34 -2.36
N ALA A 56 -0.81 -14.71 -1.27
CA ALA A 56 -1.45 -15.13 -0.04
C ALA A 56 -2.27 -13.99 0.59
N ILE A 57 -3.42 -14.35 1.16
CA ILE A 57 -4.35 -13.41 1.79
C ILE A 57 -4.49 -13.61 3.30
N ASP A 58 -3.78 -14.58 3.86
CA ASP A 58 -3.85 -14.92 5.28
C ASP A 58 -3.40 -13.76 6.15
N GLY A 59 -4.20 -13.46 7.19
CA GLY A 59 -3.91 -12.38 8.14
C GLY A 59 -4.21 -10.96 7.64
N LEU A 60 -4.68 -10.79 6.40
CA LEU A 60 -5.15 -9.49 5.92
C LEU A 60 -6.46 -9.10 6.62
N SER A 61 -6.52 -7.86 7.10
CA SER A 61 -7.67 -7.34 7.83
C SER A 61 -7.74 -5.82 7.74
N SER A 62 -8.96 -5.28 7.77
CA SER A 62 -9.20 -3.83 7.83
C SER A 62 -9.08 -3.36 9.28
N LYS A 63 -8.05 -2.57 9.60
CA LYS A 63 -7.69 -2.15 10.96
C LYS A 63 -7.25 -0.68 11.02
N GLY A 64 -7.27 -0.14 12.23
CA GLY A 64 -6.89 1.24 12.52
C GLY A 64 -5.40 1.38 12.86
N ASN A 65 -5.08 2.51 13.48
CA ASN A 65 -3.71 2.87 13.84
C ASN A 65 -3.15 2.05 15.03
N ASP A 66 -4.03 1.45 15.82
CA ASP A 66 -3.72 0.56 16.94
C ASP A 66 -2.86 -0.65 16.51
N ALA A 67 -2.98 -1.06 15.24
CA ALA A 67 -2.22 -2.18 14.66
C ALA A 67 -0.68 -2.00 14.65
N PHE A 68 -0.18 -0.80 14.93
CA PHE A 68 1.25 -0.50 14.92
C PHE A 68 1.74 0.33 16.11
N GLU A 69 0.95 0.45 17.18
CA GLU A 69 1.36 1.17 18.39
C GLU A 69 2.58 0.52 19.07
N VAL A 70 2.59 -0.82 19.15
CA VAL A 70 3.65 -1.58 19.82
C VAL A 70 4.91 -1.74 18.94
N ASN A 71 4.73 -1.75 17.62
CA ASN A 71 5.81 -1.91 16.65
C ASN A 71 5.64 -0.90 15.50
N PRO A 72 6.11 0.35 15.69
CA PRO A 72 5.91 1.43 14.73
C PRO A 72 6.67 1.18 13.42
N PRO A 73 6.18 1.73 12.30
CA PRO A 73 6.85 1.61 11.01
C PRO A 73 8.10 2.50 10.91
N ASP A 74 9.05 2.07 10.08
CA ASP A 74 10.19 2.90 9.65
C ASP A 74 9.76 3.88 8.54
N ILE A 75 8.85 3.42 7.66
CA ILE A 75 8.35 4.14 6.50
C ILE A 75 6.83 4.06 6.44
N VAL A 76 6.19 5.19 6.14
CA VAL A 76 4.75 5.29 5.90
C VAL A 76 4.50 5.74 4.47
N ILE A 77 3.69 4.98 3.75
CA ILE A 77 3.30 5.24 2.37
C ILE A 77 1.79 5.44 2.34
N THR A 78 1.35 6.65 2.01
CA THR A 78 -0.06 6.93 1.78
C THR A 78 -0.44 6.62 0.33
N VAL A 79 -1.57 5.95 0.11
CA VAL A 79 -1.99 5.47 -1.23
C VAL A 79 -3.36 6.00 -1.69
N CYS A 80 -3.89 6.99 -0.98
CA CYS A 80 -5.04 7.81 -1.39
C CYS A 80 -4.81 8.45 -2.76
N ASP A 81 -5.89 8.75 -3.48
CA ASP A 81 -5.81 9.52 -4.72
C ASP A 81 -5.99 11.01 -4.43
N LYS A 82 -4.88 11.70 -4.19
CA LYS A 82 -4.92 13.16 -3.99
C LYS A 82 -5.42 13.90 -5.23
N ALA A 83 -5.18 13.38 -6.43
CA ALA A 83 -5.61 14.03 -7.67
C ALA A 83 -7.15 13.98 -7.78
N ALA A 84 -7.77 12.92 -7.27
CA ALA A 84 -9.22 12.81 -7.10
C ALA A 84 -9.78 13.58 -5.88
N GLY A 85 -8.94 14.32 -5.13
CA GLY A 85 -9.36 15.11 -3.97
C GLY A 85 -9.55 14.30 -2.68
N GLU A 86 -9.05 13.06 -2.61
CA GLU A 86 -9.18 12.25 -1.40
C GLU A 86 -8.36 12.84 -0.23
N ALA A 87 -9.01 12.91 0.94
CA ALA A 87 -8.32 13.23 2.19
C ALA A 87 -7.32 12.12 2.53
N CYS A 88 -6.04 12.46 2.62
CA CYS A 88 -5.02 11.49 2.95
C CYS A 88 -4.90 11.28 4.47
N PRO A 89 -4.75 10.03 4.92
CA PRO A 89 -4.52 9.74 6.33
C PRO A 89 -3.21 10.37 6.81
N VAL A 90 -3.21 10.85 8.05
CA VAL A 90 -2.05 11.48 8.68
C VAL A 90 -1.44 10.51 9.69
N TYR A 91 -0.12 10.30 9.58
CA TYR A 91 0.68 9.61 10.58
C TYR A 91 1.54 10.62 11.34
N PHE A 92 1.50 10.61 12.67
CA PHE A 92 2.19 11.58 13.52
C PHE A 92 3.57 11.14 14.02
N GLY A 93 3.94 9.87 13.86
CA GLY A 93 5.23 9.36 14.32
C GLY A 93 6.44 9.77 13.46
N PRO A 94 7.66 9.34 13.86
CA PRO A 94 8.93 9.77 13.28
C PRO A 94 9.28 9.10 11.93
N ALA A 95 8.48 8.12 11.50
CA ALA A 95 8.66 7.39 10.25
C ALA A 95 8.87 8.33 9.06
N LEU A 96 9.68 7.89 8.09
CA LEU A 96 9.81 8.60 6.83
C LEU A 96 8.50 8.46 6.04
N LYS A 97 8.00 9.55 5.46
CA LYS A 97 6.66 9.58 4.83
C LYS A 97 6.79 9.76 3.33
N ALA A 98 6.02 9.00 2.57
CA ALA A 98 5.89 9.14 1.12
C ALA A 98 4.42 9.01 0.70
N HIS A 99 4.15 9.39 -0.55
CA HIS A 99 2.82 9.30 -1.13
C HIS A 99 2.90 8.63 -2.49
N TRP A 100 2.28 7.45 -2.60
CA TRP A 100 2.19 6.68 -3.84
C TRP A 100 0.74 6.64 -4.26
N GLY A 101 0.27 7.75 -4.85
CA GLY A 101 -1.13 7.89 -5.26
C GLY A 101 -1.57 6.75 -6.17
N LEU A 102 -2.73 6.18 -5.87
CA LEU A 102 -3.37 5.13 -6.64
C LEU A 102 -4.85 5.49 -6.82
N GLU A 103 -5.31 5.51 -8.07
CA GLU A 103 -6.74 5.55 -8.40
C GLU A 103 -7.46 4.43 -7.63
N ASP A 104 -8.68 4.70 -7.14
CA ASP A 104 -9.44 3.68 -6.43
C ASP A 104 -10.15 2.74 -7.42
N PRO A 105 -9.69 1.47 -7.58
CA PRO A 105 -10.36 0.55 -8.50
C PRO A 105 -11.76 0.16 -8.01
N SER A 106 -12.09 0.39 -6.73
CA SER A 106 -13.43 0.12 -6.19
C SER A 106 -14.48 1.18 -6.57
N GLU A 107 -14.04 2.35 -7.06
CA GLU A 107 -14.95 3.39 -7.54
C GLU A 107 -15.23 3.32 -9.05
N VAL A 108 -14.46 2.51 -9.79
CA VAL A 108 -14.66 2.29 -11.23
C VAL A 108 -16.05 1.72 -11.48
N LYS A 109 -16.77 2.32 -12.43
CA LYS A 109 -18.10 1.88 -12.88
C LYS A 109 -17.99 1.21 -14.25
N GLY A 110 -18.66 0.08 -14.43
CA GLY A 110 -18.63 -0.67 -15.67
C GLY A 110 -19.12 -2.10 -15.46
N ASP A 111 -18.94 -2.94 -16.48
CA ASP A 111 -19.13 -4.38 -16.32
C ASP A 111 -17.98 -5.01 -15.51
N GLU A 112 -18.14 -6.29 -15.19
CA GLU A 112 -17.16 -7.05 -14.40
C GLU A 112 -15.76 -7.06 -15.03
N THR A 113 -15.67 -7.03 -16.36
CA THR A 113 -14.40 -7.02 -17.10
C THR A 113 -13.67 -5.70 -16.90
N VAL A 114 -14.39 -4.58 -16.99
CA VAL A 114 -13.84 -3.24 -16.75
C VAL A 114 -13.35 -3.10 -15.31
N VAL A 115 -14.15 -3.54 -14.34
CA VAL A 115 -13.78 -3.49 -12.93
C VAL A 115 -12.58 -4.40 -12.66
N ALA A 116 -12.57 -5.63 -13.18
CA ALA A 116 -11.43 -6.55 -13.06
C ALA A 116 -10.14 -5.93 -13.59
N ALA A 117 -10.19 -5.35 -14.79
CA ALA A 117 -9.04 -4.71 -15.41
C ALA A 117 -8.49 -3.56 -14.55
N ALA A 118 -9.35 -2.77 -13.89
CA ALA A 118 -8.92 -1.71 -12.98
C ALA A 118 -8.18 -2.25 -11.73
N PHE A 119 -8.68 -3.35 -11.15
CA PHE A 119 -8.01 -4.02 -10.03
C PHE A 119 -6.65 -4.58 -10.43
N HIS A 120 -6.56 -5.28 -11.56
CA HIS A 120 -5.29 -5.83 -12.06
C HIS A 120 -4.28 -4.73 -12.42
N SER A 121 -4.73 -3.65 -13.06
CA SER A 121 -3.89 -2.49 -13.38
C SER A 121 -3.34 -1.83 -12.10
N THR A 122 -4.20 -1.66 -11.09
CA THR A 122 -3.77 -1.15 -9.78
C THR A 122 -2.74 -2.06 -9.12
N LEU A 123 -2.96 -3.37 -9.14
CA LEU A 123 -2.02 -4.35 -8.57
C LEU A 123 -0.67 -4.37 -9.30
N ALA A 124 -0.66 -4.30 -10.63
CA ALA A 124 0.57 -4.24 -11.42
C ALA A 124 1.38 -2.96 -11.16
N ARG A 125 0.70 -1.83 -10.97
CA ARG A 125 1.33 -0.56 -10.58
C ARG A 125 1.94 -0.64 -9.18
N ILE A 126 1.24 -1.25 -8.23
CA ILE A 126 1.77 -1.55 -6.90
C ILE A 126 3.01 -2.44 -7.00
N GLU A 127 2.95 -3.54 -7.78
CA GLU A 127 4.06 -4.46 -7.97
C GLU A 127 5.31 -3.73 -8.46
N THR A 128 5.18 -2.90 -9.49
CA THR A 128 6.26 -2.11 -10.06
C THR A 128 6.94 -1.24 -9.01
N ARG A 129 6.15 -0.54 -8.18
CA ARG A 129 6.65 0.32 -7.10
C ARG A 129 7.31 -0.49 -5.98
N CYS A 130 6.72 -1.61 -5.59
CA CYS A 130 7.29 -2.52 -4.58
C CYS A 130 8.63 -3.09 -5.04
N ARG A 131 8.75 -3.54 -6.29
CA ARG A 131 10.02 -4.03 -6.86
C ARG A 131 11.09 -2.94 -6.86
N ALA A 132 10.73 -1.72 -7.30
CA ALA A 132 11.65 -0.59 -7.29
C ALA A 132 12.12 -0.23 -5.88
N PHE A 133 11.22 -0.26 -4.89
CA PHE A 133 11.54 -0.02 -3.49
C PHE A 133 12.49 -1.08 -2.92
N LEU A 134 12.19 -2.36 -3.16
CA LEU A 134 12.98 -3.48 -2.63
C LEU A 134 14.38 -3.56 -3.27
N ALA A 135 14.56 -2.94 -4.44
CA ALA A 135 15.85 -2.83 -5.12
C ALA A 135 16.72 -1.64 -4.62
N LEU A 136 16.21 -0.79 -3.70
CA LEU A 136 16.96 0.36 -3.21
C LEU A 136 18.19 -0.07 -2.38
N PRO A 137 19.34 0.60 -2.51
CA PRO A 137 20.53 0.31 -1.72
C PRO A 137 20.44 0.98 -0.33
N PHE A 138 19.54 0.51 0.55
CA PHE A 138 19.23 1.13 1.84
C PHE A 138 20.46 1.45 2.72
N ALA A 139 21.52 0.64 2.66
CA ALA A 139 22.75 0.86 3.43
C ALA A 139 23.55 2.10 2.99
N GLN A 140 23.28 2.65 1.79
CA GLN A 140 23.98 3.79 1.20
C GLN A 140 23.13 5.07 1.19
N LEU A 141 21.85 4.97 1.58
CA LEU A 141 20.92 6.07 1.54
C LEU A 141 20.77 6.69 2.93
N ASP A 142 21.11 7.96 3.06
CA ASP A 142 20.64 8.75 4.20
C ASP A 142 19.13 9.01 4.11
N ARG A 143 18.57 9.64 5.14
CA ARG A 143 17.12 9.88 5.24
C ARG A 143 16.58 10.72 4.07
N ASP A 144 17.34 11.71 3.61
CA ASP A 144 16.90 12.64 2.55
C ASP A 144 17.03 12.00 1.17
N ALA A 145 18.10 11.23 0.94
CA ALA A 145 18.29 10.42 -0.25
C ALA A 145 17.20 9.37 -0.39
N LEU A 146 16.88 8.67 0.71
CA LEU A 146 15.78 7.72 0.74
C LEU A 146 14.45 8.40 0.43
N LYS A 147 14.19 9.59 0.99
CA LYS A 147 12.97 10.37 0.67
C LYS A 147 12.85 10.65 -0.81
N ARG A 148 13.92 11.10 -1.46
CA ARG A 148 13.94 11.38 -2.91
C ARG A 148 13.66 10.13 -3.73
N GLU A 149 14.22 8.99 -3.36
CA GLU A 149 13.93 7.72 -4.04
C GLU A 149 12.47 7.29 -3.87
N LEU A 150 11.90 7.42 -2.66
CA LEU A 150 10.49 7.11 -2.44
C LEU A 150 9.56 8.00 -3.27
N ASP A 151 9.91 9.28 -3.43
CA ASP A 151 9.16 10.21 -4.27
C ASP A 151 9.33 9.87 -5.76
N ARG A 152 10.53 9.49 -6.21
CA ARG A 152 10.76 9.03 -7.59
C ARG A 152 9.95 7.76 -7.89
N ILE A 153 9.90 6.81 -6.95
CA ILE A 153 9.11 5.58 -7.12
C ILE A 153 7.62 5.89 -7.24
N SER A 154 7.13 6.98 -6.63
CA SER A 154 5.72 7.36 -6.73
C SER A 154 5.25 7.67 -8.16
N THR A 155 6.18 7.97 -9.08
CA THR A 155 5.86 8.33 -10.47
C THR A 155 5.90 7.13 -11.43
N LEU A 156 6.21 5.93 -10.93
CA LEU A 156 6.07 4.67 -11.67
C LEU A 156 4.60 4.24 -11.67
#